data_AF-A0A5C5FRU7-F1
#
_entry.id   AF-A0A5C5FRU7-F1
#
_cell.length_a   1.000
_cell.length_b   1.000
_cell.length_c   1.000
_cell.angle_alpha   90.00
_cell.angle_beta   90.00
_cell.angle_gamma   90.00
#
_symmetry.space_group_name_H-M   'P 1'
#
loop_
_entity.id
_entity.type
_entity.pdbx_description
1 polymer ?
#
loop_
_entity_poly.entity_id
_entity_poly.type
_entity_poly.pdbx_seq_one_letter_code
_entity_poly.pdbx_strand_id
1 'polypeptide(L)'
;MSRTNLRRHEPLSGSSVRTRHRGLERSRHLAPSIRLCTVCDKPGDQQCSACRAIFFCSTRCQKLLGPTHKALCGRDSEAFFFPPLSPADVEALERIKDKPFGAHDPPVTFAQYLMRIAPVCFGRWEIFIPIVTAANSGSSDASRNELRLYAYNHLHVAADQGWTVKQELPWHRFGTVALPTYRACVPEYQGRPHELWRHLSYVLRQELVYATLRCAELGGNATFSKPECVAQQALARRRVEEQVEKAELPRATKTALVCLSRRRSERNDALRRQAESFLR
;
A
#
# COMPACT_ATOMS: atom_id res chain seq x y z
N MET A 1 32.45 -14.99 42.20
CA MET A 1 33.87 -14.86 41.80
C MET A 1 34.39 -16.24 41.40
N SER A 2 34.40 -16.58 40.11
CA SER A 2 35.12 -17.76 39.61
C SER A 2 35.62 -17.47 38.22
N ARG A 3 36.92 -17.71 38.05
CA ARG A 3 37.77 -17.36 36.93
C ARG A 3 37.72 -18.42 35.82
N THR A 4 38.22 -17.99 34.66
CA THR A 4 39.02 -18.75 33.67
C THR A 4 38.30 -19.75 32.76
N ASN A 5 38.31 -19.46 31.45
CA ASN A 5 39.33 -20.05 30.57
C ASN A 5 39.40 -19.37 29.19
N LEU A 6 40.58 -18.80 28.90
CA LEU A 6 41.08 -18.46 27.57
C LEU A 6 41.50 -19.75 26.84
N ARG A 7 41.07 -19.92 25.59
CA ARG A 7 41.78 -20.72 24.56
C ARG A 7 41.71 -19.91 23.25
N ARG A 8 42.81 -19.22 22.92
CA ARG A 8 43.92 -19.61 22.03
C ARG A 8 43.51 -19.74 20.56
N HIS A 9 44.04 -18.77 19.81
CA HIS A 9 44.19 -18.74 18.36
C HIS A 9 45.02 -19.93 17.85
N GLU A 10 44.65 -20.43 16.66
CA GLU A 10 45.62 -20.92 15.69
C GLU A 10 45.27 -20.37 14.29
N PRO A 11 46.27 -19.86 13.54
CA PRO A 11 46.13 -19.47 12.15
C PRO A 11 46.63 -20.59 11.24
N LEU A 12 45.83 -21.01 10.26
CA LEU A 12 46.33 -21.84 9.17
C LEU A 12 46.28 -21.07 7.85
N SER A 13 47.48 -20.67 7.44
CA SER A 13 47.85 -20.13 6.15
C SER A 13 47.59 -21.16 5.06
N GLY A 14 46.58 -20.90 4.22
CA GLY A 14 46.36 -21.61 2.96
C GLY A 14 46.89 -20.78 1.80
N SER A 15 47.99 -21.23 1.23
CA SER A 15 48.75 -20.59 0.16
C SER A 15 47.97 -20.45 -1.15
N SER A 16 47.90 -19.21 -1.59
CA SER A 16 47.73 -18.68 -2.95
C SER A 16 48.10 -19.62 -4.11
N VAL A 17 47.10 -20.02 -4.90
CA VAL A 17 47.25 -20.30 -6.33
C VAL A 17 46.34 -19.34 -7.10
N ARG A 18 46.92 -18.23 -7.57
CA ARG A 18 46.23 -17.24 -8.41
C ARG A 18 46.35 -17.64 -9.89
N THR A 19 45.42 -18.47 -10.35
CA THR A 19 45.25 -18.73 -11.79
C THR A 19 44.63 -17.50 -12.45
N ARG A 20 45.46 -16.69 -13.13
CA ARG A 20 45.01 -15.54 -13.91
C ARG A 20 44.35 -16.01 -15.22
N HIS A 21 43.08 -16.39 -15.15
CA HIS A 21 42.24 -16.44 -16.34
C HIS A 21 41.86 -15.00 -16.72
N ARG A 22 42.66 -14.38 -17.61
CA ARG A 22 42.23 -13.21 -18.40
C ARG A 22 41.18 -13.70 -19.41
N GLY A 23 39.98 -13.98 -18.91
CA GLY A 23 38.79 -14.16 -19.71
C GLY A 23 38.40 -12.80 -20.27
N LEU A 24 38.47 -12.67 -21.60
CA LEU A 24 37.79 -11.63 -22.37
C LEU A 24 36.28 -11.81 -22.18
N GLU A 25 35.75 -11.35 -21.03
CA GLU A 25 34.34 -11.09 -20.86
C GLU A 25 33.98 -9.95 -21.80
N ARG A 26 33.49 -10.33 -22.99
CA ARG A 26 32.80 -9.45 -23.91
C ARG A 26 31.66 -8.81 -23.12
N SER A 27 31.89 -7.58 -22.70
CA SER A 27 30.93 -6.67 -22.10
C SER A 27 29.70 -6.62 -23.00
N ARG A 28 28.71 -7.49 -22.70
CA ARG A 28 27.41 -7.43 -23.33
C ARG A 28 26.80 -6.13 -22.81
N HIS A 29 26.85 -5.10 -23.64
CA HIS A 29 26.08 -3.87 -23.43
C HIS A 29 24.60 -4.26 -23.40
N LEU A 30 24.11 -4.67 -22.23
CA LEU A 30 22.70 -4.84 -21.97
C LEU A 30 22.07 -3.47 -22.26
N ALA A 31 21.16 -3.45 -23.23
CA ALA A 31 20.41 -2.25 -23.56
C ALA A 31 19.86 -1.64 -22.26
N PRO A 32 19.95 -0.31 -22.07
CA PRO A 32 19.46 0.33 -20.86
C PRO A 32 18.01 -0.08 -20.62
N SER A 33 17.71 -0.64 -19.44
CA SER A 33 16.34 -0.97 -19.08
C SER A 33 15.54 0.34 -19.01
N ILE A 34 14.59 0.50 -19.95
CA ILE A 34 13.72 1.68 -19.98
C ILE A 34 12.95 1.72 -18.66
N ARG A 35 13.12 2.81 -17.90
CA ARG A 35 12.39 3.04 -16.66
C ARG A 35 11.03 3.66 -17.02
N LEU A 36 9.94 3.02 -16.61
CA LEU A 36 8.58 3.46 -16.95
C LEU A 36 8.01 4.38 -15.87
N CYS A 37 7.18 5.34 -16.28
CA CYS A 37 6.48 6.23 -15.36
C CYS A 37 5.50 5.46 -14.48
N THR A 38 5.58 5.66 -13.16
CA THR A 38 4.70 5.04 -12.15
C THR A 38 3.22 5.39 -12.32
N VAL A 39 2.87 6.43 -13.10
CA VAL A 39 1.47 6.79 -13.36
C VAL A 39 0.98 6.26 -14.71
N CYS A 40 1.76 6.41 -15.79
CA CYS A 40 1.24 6.27 -17.16
C CYS A 40 2.04 5.44 -18.16
N ASP A 41 3.08 4.70 -17.72
CA ASP A 41 3.95 3.86 -18.54
C ASP A 41 4.72 4.53 -19.68
N LYS A 42 4.61 5.85 -19.85
CA LYS A 42 5.55 6.59 -20.69
C LYS A 42 6.97 6.47 -20.12
N PRO A 43 8.03 6.50 -20.94
CA PRO A 43 9.40 6.55 -20.46
C PRO A 43 9.58 7.66 -19.41
N GLY A 44 10.14 7.29 -18.26
CA GLY A 44 10.36 8.17 -17.12
C GLY A 44 11.80 8.69 -17.10
N ASP A 45 11.96 9.99 -17.27
CA ASP A 45 13.24 10.71 -17.19
C ASP A 45 13.43 11.41 -15.84
N GLN A 46 12.34 11.63 -15.09
CA GLN A 46 12.35 12.25 -13.77
C GLN A 46 12.25 11.18 -12.69
N GLN A 47 13.21 11.14 -11.79
CA GLN A 47 13.20 10.23 -10.65
C GLN A 47 12.87 11.01 -9.37
N CYS A 48 12.17 10.41 -8.42
CA CYS A 48 12.03 11.02 -7.10
C CYS A 48 13.41 11.20 -6.46
N SER A 49 13.82 12.44 -6.19
CA SER A 49 15.17 12.75 -5.70
C SER A 49 15.49 12.15 -4.34
N ALA A 50 14.46 11.97 -3.50
CA ALA A 50 14.63 11.45 -2.14
C ALA A 50 14.72 9.92 -2.09
N CYS A 51 13.75 9.21 -2.69
CA CYS A 51 13.71 7.75 -2.58
C CYS A 51 14.38 7.01 -3.74
N ARG A 52 14.51 7.65 -4.91
CA ARG A 52 15.05 7.04 -6.13
C ARG A 52 14.36 5.73 -6.57
N ALA A 53 13.20 5.37 -5.99
CA ALA A 53 12.51 4.12 -6.28
C ALA A 53 11.45 4.25 -7.38
N ILE A 54 10.94 5.46 -7.62
CA ILE A 54 9.87 5.70 -8.60
C ILE A 54 10.30 6.72 -9.65
N PHE A 55 9.75 6.55 -10.85
CA PHE A 55 10.04 7.36 -12.03
C PHE A 55 8.76 8.01 -12.56
N PHE A 56 8.91 9.20 -13.11
CA PHE A 56 7.87 10.02 -13.68
C PHE A 56 8.31 10.48 -15.07
N CYS A 57 7.40 10.54 -16.02
CA CYS A 57 7.66 11.10 -17.34
C CYS A 57 7.50 12.64 -17.39
N SER A 58 7.05 13.25 -16.29
CA SER A 58 6.75 14.68 -16.20
C SER A 58 6.43 15.11 -14.77
N THR A 59 6.59 16.41 -14.50
CA THR A 59 6.17 17.06 -13.26
C THR A 59 4.66 16.91 -13.01
N ARG A 60 3.86 16.78 -14.07
CA ARG A 60 2.42 16.52 -14.00
C ARG A 60 2.10 15.23 -13.25
N CYS A 61 2.76 14.13 -13.63
CA CYS A 61 2.60 12.82 -12.97
C CYS A 61 3.18 12.84 -11.55
N GLN A 62 4.30 13.54 -11.34
CA GLN A 62 4.89 13.72 -10.02
C GLN A 62 3.96 14.48 -9.07
N LYS A 63 3.33 15.58 -9.52
CA LYS A 63 2.37 16.36 -8.71
C LYS A 63 1.13 15.57 -8.33
N LEU A 64 0.62 14.72 -9.23
CA LEU A 64 -0.52 13.85 -8.95
C LEU A 64 -0.21 12.86 -7.82
N LEU A 65 0.90 12.12 -7.94
CA LEU A 65 1.22 11.05 -6.99
C LEU A 65 1.99 11.55 -5.76
N GLY A 66 2.60 12.74 -5.82
CA GLY A 66 3.46 13.30 -4.78
C GLY A 66 2.84 13.29 -3.38
N PRO A 67 1.61 13.80 -3.19
CA PRO A 67 0.96 13.83 -1.87
C PRO A 67 0.81 12.44 -1.23
N THR A 68 0.43 11.42 -2.00
CA THR A 68 0.31 10.05 -1.49
C THR A 68 1.66 9.35 -1.39
N HIS A 69 2.56 9.57 -2.35
CA HIS A 69 3.91 9.00 -2.33
C HIS A 69 4.71 9.44 -1.09
N LYS A 70 4.51 10.67 -0.59
CA LYS A 70 5.26 11.23 0.54
C LYS A 70 5.31 10.29 1.76
N ALA A 71 4.23 9.56 2.04
CA ALA A 71 4.18 8.63 3.17
C ALA A 71 5.11 7.42 3.01
N LEU A 72 5.42 7.03 1.76
CA LEU A 72 6.27 5.89 1.40
C LEU A 72 7.69 6.32 0.97
N CYS A 73 7.90 7.62 0.78
CA CYS A 73 9.13 8.17 0.25
C CYS A 73 10.27 8.03 1.26
N GLY A 74 11.43 7.52 0.83
CA GLY A 74 12.61 7.34 1.66
C GLY A 74 12.51 6.20 2.68
N ARG A 75 11.43 5.41 2.64
CA ARG A 75 11.27 4.19 3.45
C ARG A 75 11.73 2.96 2.66
N ASP A 76 11.84 1.83 3.35
CA ASP A 76 12.09 0.52 2.74
C ASP A 76 11.09 0.29 1.58
N SER A 77 11.60 0.07 0.37
CA SER A 77 10.78 -0.16 -0.83
C SER A 77 10.02 -1.48 -0.75
N GLU A 78 10.60 -2.46 -0.06
CA GLU A 78 10.05 -3.80 0.09
C GLU A 78 8.93 -3.84 1.12
N ALA A 79 8.80 -2.81 1.97
CA ALA A 79 7.71 -2.71 2.92
C ALA A 79 6.68 -1.64 2.51
N PHE A 80 5.41 -1.91 2.82
CA PHE A 80 4.34 -0.93 2.70
C PHE A 80 4.10 -0.23 4.04
N PHE A 81 3.76 1.06 4.00
CA PHE A 81 3.44 1.82 5.20
C PHE A 81 2.22 2.71 4.97
N PHE A 82 1.30 2.71 5.93
CA PHE A 82 0.25 3.72 5.99
C PHE A 82 0.78 4.99 6.68
N PRO A 83 0.44 6.20 6.21
CA PRO A 83 0.74 7.41 6.95
C PRO A 83 0.01 7.41 8.29
N PRO A 84 0.58 8.06 9.31
CA PRO A 84 -0.14 8.34 10.55
C PRO A 84 -1.44 9.09 10.27
N LEU A 85 -2.46 8.82 11.08
CA LEU A 85 -3.69 9.60 11.04
C LEU A 85 -3.37 11.07 11.36
N SER A 86 -3.91 11.99 10.56
CA SER A 86 -3.83 13.41 10.85
C SER A 86 -4.74 13.76 12.04
N PRO A 87 -4.55 14.93 12.69
CA PRO A 87 -5.47 15.39 13.73
C PRO A 87 -6.94 15.43 13.27
N ALA A 88 -7.20 15.83 12.01
CA ALA A 88 -8.53 15.84 11.43
C ALA A 88 -9.11 14.41 11.25
N ASP A 89 -8.27 13.45 10.88
CA ASP A 89 -8.68 12.05 10.80
C ASP A 89 -9.06 11.50 12.18
N VAL A 90 -8.29 11.84 13.22
CA VAL A 90 -8.57 11.42 14.60
C VAL A 90 -9.90 12.00 15.07
N GLU A 91 -10.13 13.30 14.88
CA GLU A 91 -11.40 13.95 15.26
C GLU A 91 -12.59 13.35 14.51
N ALA A 92 -12.44 13.07 13.21
CA ALA A 92 -13.47 12.38 12.44
C ALA A 92 -13.73 10.97 12.99
N LEU A 93 -12.67 10.23 13.33
CA LEU A 93 -12.74 8.86 13.82
C LEU A 93 -13.40 8.78 15.21
N GLU A 94 -13.12 9.73 16.10
CA GLU A 94 -13.79 9.86 17.40
C GLU A 94 -15.31 9.99 17.26
N ARG A 95 -15.77 10.76 16.27
CA ARG A 95 -17.21 10.97 16.01
C ARG A 95 -17.93 9.73 15.45
N ILE A 96 -17.19 8.80 14.84
CA ILE A 96 -17.77 7.63 14.16
C ILE A 96 -17.40 6.30 14.78
N LYS A 97 -16.65 6.26 15.89
CA LYS A 97 -16.17 5.01 16.49
C LYS A 97 -17.30 4.08 16.96
N ASP A 98 -18.46 4.65 17.28
CA ASP A 98 -19.66 3.92 17.70
C ASP A 98 -20.61 3.59 16.54
N LYS A 99 -20.20 3.90 15.30
CA LYS A 99 -20.96 3.52 14.11
C LYS A 99 -20.64 2.08 13.68
N PRO A 100 -21.58 1.39 13.00
CA PRO A 100 -21.35 0.05 12.48
C PRO A 100 -20.09 -0.03 11.61
N PHE A 101 -19.30 -1.08 11.79
CA PHE A 101 -18.12 -1.37 10.97
C PHE A 101 -18.29 -2.71 10.29
N GLY A 102 -18.24 -2.77 8.96
CA GLY A 102 -18.39 -4.01 8.19
C GLY A 102 -19.81 -4.59 8.22
N ALA A 103 -19.96 -5.80 7.67
CA ALA A 103 -21.23 -6.53 7.59
C ALA A 103 -21.26 -7.69 8.60
N HIS A 104 -21.16 -7.36 9.89
CA HIS A 104 -21.26 -8.36 10.96
C HIS A 104 -22.71 -8.55 11.42
N ASP A 105 -23.03 -9.77 11.85
CA ASP A 105 -24.32 -10.12 12.47
C ASP A 105 -24.05 -10.80 13.82
N PRO A 106 -24.43 -10.19 14.97
CA PRO A 106 -25.04 -8.86 15.07
C PRO A 106 -24.09 -7.73 14.65
N PRO A 107 -24.62 -6.54 14.27
CA PRO A 107 -23.80 -5.38 13.97
C PRO A 107 -22.84 -5.04 15.11
N VAL A 108 -21.60 -4.73 14.77
CA VAL A 108 -20.57 -4.28 15.73
C VAL A 108 -20.14 -2.87 15.40
N THR A 109 -19.89 -2.07 16.43
CA THR A 109 -19.28 -0.75 16.23
C THR A 109 -17.81 -0.88 15.85
N PHE A 110 -17.22 0.17 15.28
CA PHE A 110 -15.79 0.17 14.99
C PHE A 110 -14.93 -0.03 16.25
N ALA A 111 -15.27 0.64 17.36
CA ALA A 111 -14.58 0.46 18.63
C ALA A 111 -14.68 -0.99 19.14
N GLN A 112 -15.86 -1.59 19.08
CA GLN A 112 -16.07 -2.99 19.45
C GLN A 112 -15.30 -3.95 18.55
N TYR A 113 -15.24 -3.68 17.24
CA TYR A 113 -14.46 -4.47 16.30
C TYR A 113 -12.97 -4.47 16.67
N LEU A 114 -12.39 -3.30 16.95
CA LEU A 114 -10.99 -3.16 17.37
C LEU A 114 -10.70 -3.95 18.66
N MET A 115 -11.61 -3.89 19.63
CA MET A 115 -11.50 -4.68 20.87
C MET A 115 -11.50 -6.19 20.61
N ARG A 116 -12.21 -6.68 19.58
CA ARG A 116 -12.25 -8.11 19.23
C ARG A 116 -10.97 -8.60 18.57
N ILE A 117 -10.39 -7.82 17.65
CA ILE A 117 -9.24 -8.29 16.85
C ILE A 117 -7.91 -8.20 17.59
N ALA A 118 -7.82 -7.39 18.65
CA ALA A 118 -6.62 -7.33 19.47
C ALA A 118 -6.95 -6.89 20.92
N PRO A 119 -7.55 -7.79 21.71
CA PRO A 119 -8.03 -7.48 23.05
C PRO A 119 -6.91 -7.09 24.01
N VAL A 120 -5.72 -7.69 23.86
CA VAL A 120 -4.56 -7.44 24.73
C VAL A 120 -3.94 -6.07 24.48
N CYS A 121 -3.89 -5.63 23.22
CA CYS A 121 -3.19 -4.40 22.84
C CYS A 121 -4.13 -3.20 22.75
N PHE A 122 -5.40 -3.41 22.38
CA PHE A 122 -6.34 -2.34 22.05
C PHE A 122 -7.69 -2.51 22.74
N GLY A 123 -7.73 -3.17 23.91
CA GLY A 123 -8.92 -3.27 24.76
C GLY A 123 -9.47 -1.92 25.23
N ARG A 124 -8.81 -0.81 24.90
CA ARG A 124 -9.22 0.55 25.20
C ARG A 124 -8.97 1.47 24.01
N TRP A 125 -9.97 2.27 23.68
CA TRP A 125 -9.90 3.26 22.60
C TRP A 125 -8.75 4.26 22.80
N GLU A 126 -8.50 4.65 24.05
CA GLU A 126 -7.40 5.56 24.42
C GLU A 126 -6.00 5.03 24.07
N ILE A 127 -5.83 3.71 23.93
CA ILE A 127 -4.55 3.10 23.52
C ILE A 127 -4.44 3.06 22.00
N PHE A 128 -5.55 2.87 21.30
CA PHE A 128 -5.59 2.80 19.85
C PHE A 128 -5.13 4.12 19.19
N ILE A 129 -5.61 5.27 19.66
CA ILE A 129 -5.32 6.57 19.04
C ILE A 129 -3.80 6.89 18.98
N PRO A 130 -3.03 6.79 20.09
CA PRO A 130 -1.57 6.99 20.05
C PRO A 130 -0.85 6.08 19.04
N ILE A 131 -1.34 4.85 18.84
CA ILE A 131 -0.69 3.88 17.96
C ILE A 131 -0.87 4.26 16.49
N VAL A 132 -2.08 4.66 16.10
CA VAL A 132 -2.37 5.02 14.70
C VAL A 132 -1.84 6.41 14.32
N THR A 133 -1.57 7.30 15.28
CA THR A 133 -1.00 8.65 15.07
C THR A 133 0.53 8.71 15.17
N ALA A 134 1.20 7.70 15.73
CA ALA A 134 2.66 7.70 15.90
C ALA A 134 3.43 7.70 14.56
N ALA A 135 4.33 8.66 14.35
CA ALA A 135 5.10 8.77 13.10
C ALA A 135 6.02 7.56 12.84
N ASN A 136 6.77 7.11 13.86
CA ASN A 136 7.68 5.96 13.86
C ASN A 136 7.85 5.45 15.30
N SER A 137 7.63 4.15 15.57
CA SER A 137 8.02 3.57 16.87
C SER A 137 8.19 2.04 16.79
N GLY A 138 9.43 1.56 16.86
CA GLY A 138 9.74 0.18 17.26
C GLY A 138 9.07 -0.98 16.49
N SER A 139 9.23 -2.17 17.06
CA SER A 139 9.18 -3.49 16.41
C SER A 139 7.79 -4.05 16.05
N SER A 140 6.78 -3.24 15.73
CA SER A 140 5.54 -3.76 15.13
C SER A 140 4.87 -2.80 14.13
N ASP A 141 5.59 -2.46 13.06
CA ASP A 141 5.02 -1.71 11.94
C ASP A 141 3.84 -2.44 11.28
N ALA A 142 3.81 -3.78 11.34
CA ALA A 142 2.75 -4.61 10.78
C ALA A 142 1.40 -4.43 11.48
N SER A 143 1.35 -4.52 12.81
CA SER A 143 0.10 -4.30 13.56
C SER A 143 -0.38 -2.86 13.42
N ARG A 144 0.55 -1.89 13.41
CA ARG A 144 0.19 -0.48 13.20
C ARG A 144 -0.41 -0.25 11.81
N ASN A 145 0.18 -0.84 10.77
CA ASN A 145 -0.37 -0.78 9.41
C ASN A 145 -1.77 -1.38 9.35
N GLU A 146 -1.99 -2.50 10.04
CA GLU A 146 -3.30 -3.15 10.09
C GLU A 146 -4.35 -2.25 10.75
N LEU A 147 -4.04 -1.65 11.91
CA LEU A 147 -4.92 -0.70 12.57
C LEU A 147 -5.23 0.54 11.73
N ARG A 148 -4.21 1.09 11.05
CA ARG A 148 -4.39 2.23 10.13
C ARG A 148 -5.25 1.84 8.94
N LEU A 149 -5.07 0.64 8.41
CA LEU A 149 -5.89 0.12 7.33
C LEU A 149 -7.36 0.09 7.74
N TYR A 150 -7.69 -0.44 8.93
CA TYR A 150 -9.06 -0.43 9.43
C TYR A 150 -9.59 1.00 9.65
N ALA A 151 -8.79 1.90 10.21
CA ALA A 151 -9.16 3.29 10.44
C ALA A 151 -9.47 4.03 9.13
N TYR A 152 -8.58 3.96 8.14
CA TYR A 152 -8.79 4.61 6.85
C TYR A 152 -9.98 4.03 6.08
N ASN A 153 -10.22 2.72 6.20
CA ASN A 153 -11.41 2.09 5.63
C ASN A 153 -12.69 2.64 6.29
N HIS A 154 -12.73 2.71 7.62
CA HIS A 154 -13.89 3.22 8.36
C HIS A 154 -14.17 4.70 8.05
N LEU A 155 -13.12 5.53 7.97
CA LEU A 155 -13.24 6.93 7.58
C LEU A 155 -13.89 7.09 6.20
N HIS A 156 -13.52 6.26 5.22
CA HIS A 156 -14.15 6.30 3.91
C HIS A 156 -15.61 5.84 3.94
N VAL A 157 -15.91 4.72 4.60
CA VAL A 157 -17.29 4.20 4.69
C VAL A 157 -18.21 5.24 5.34
N ALA A 158 -17.72 5.88 6.40
CA ALA A 158 -18.45 6.96 7.06
C ALA A 158 -18.67 8.18 6.15
N ALA A 159 -17.68 8.55 5.32
CA ALA A 159 -17.84 9.62 4.34
C ALA A 159 -18.89 9.27 3.28
N ASP A 160 -18.87 8.04 2.76
CA ASP A 160 -19.84 7.53 1.77
C ASP A 160 -21.27 7.50 2.33
N GLN A 161 -21.41 7.22 3.63
CA GLN A 161 -22.69 7.24 4.35
C GLN A 161 -23.10 8.64 4.85
N GLY A 162 -22.32 9.67 4.55
CA GLY A 162 -22.62 11.06 4.92
C GLY A 162 -22.46 11.36 6.41
N TRP A 163 -21.70 10.57 7.16
CA TRP A 163 -21.47 10.76 8.59
C TRP A 163 -20.35 11.77 8.90
N THR A 164 -19.42 12.02 7.97
CA THR A 164 -18.23 12.86 8.19
C THR A 164 -17.95 13.83 7.01
N VAL A 165 -16.79 14.49 7.06
CA VAL A 165 -16.37 15.57 6.13
C VAL A 165 -16.49 15.13 4.67
N LYS A 166 -17.02 16.04 3.84
CA LYS A 166 -17.33 15.81 2.41
C LYS A 166 -16.13 15.51 1.51
N GLN A 167 -14.89 15.75 1.96
CA GLN A 167 -13.73 15.63 1.08
C GLN A 167 -13.14 14.24 1.11
N GLU A 168 -13.21 13.56 -0.02
CA GLU A 168 -12.60 12.26 -0.17
C GLU A 168 -11.08 12.36 -0.34
N LEU A 169 -10.34 11.87 0.66
CA LEU A 169 -8.88 11.82 0.61
C LEU A 169 -8.38 10.51 -0.01
N PRO A 170 -7.29 10.52 -0.79
CA PRO A 170 -6.74 9.31 -1.40
C PRO A 170 -6.46 8.16 -0.43
N TRP A 171 -6.00 8.46 0.79
CA TRP A 171 -5.73 7.43 1.81
C TRP A 171 -6.99 6.79 2.38
N HIS A 172 -8.08 7.56 2.50
CA HIS A 172 -9.38 7.03 2.90
C HIS A 172 -9.89 6.06 1.83
N ARG A 173 -9.93 6.50 0.56
CA ARG A 173 -10.30 5.65 -0.57
C ARG A 173 -9.36 4.45 -0.73
N PHE A 174 -8.07 4.63 -0.47
CA PHE A 174 -7.12 3.53 -0.48
C PHE A 174 -7.48 2.46 0.56
N GLY A 175 -7.98 2.84 1.74
CA GLY A 175 -8.48 1.89 2.75
C GLY A 175 -9.56 0.93 2.23
N THR A 176 -10.42 1.35 1.29
CA THR A 176 -11.46 0.45 0.72
C THR A 176 -10.96 -0.51 -0.35
N VAL A 177 -9.82 -0.22 -0.98
CA VAL A 177 -9.18 -1.16 -1.89
C VAL A 177 -8.16 -2.04 -1.16
N ALA A 178 -7.42 -1.50 -0.20
CA ALA A 178 -6.42 -2.23 0.56
C ALA A 178 -7.04 -3.27 1.49
N LEU A 179 -8.18 -2.98 2.14
CA LEU A 179 -8.72 -3.87 3.17
C LEU A 179 -9.17 -5.22 2.60
N PRO A 180 -9.97 -5.28 1.51
CA PRO A 180 -10.33 -6.56 0.92
C PRO A 180 -9.12 -7.28 0.31
N THR A 181 -8.10 -6.55 -0.19
CA THR A 181 -6.84 -7.14 -0.68
C THR A 181 -6.10 -7.84 0.47
N TYR A 182 -5.94 -7.16 1.61
CA TYR A 182 -5.32 -7.74 2.80
C TYR A 182 -6.12 -8.96 3.32
N ARG A 183 -7.44 -8.82 3.49
CA ARG A 183 -8.31 -9.90 3.98
C ARG A 183 -8.34 -11.13 3.07
N ALA A 184 -8.18 -10.96 1.75
CA ALA A 184 -8.08 -12.10 0.83
C ALA A 184 -6.78 -12.90 1.01
N CYS A 185 -5.75 -12.33 1.64
CA CYS A 185 -4.46 -12.98 1.85
C CYS A 185 -4.35 -13.65 3.21
N VAL A 186 -4.91 -13.05 4.27
CA VAL A 186 -4.75 -13.52 5.65
C VAL A 186 -5.06 -15.01 5.85
N PRO A 187 -6.17 -15.59 5.33
CA PRO A 187 -6.54 -16.98 5.64
C PRO A 187 -5.51 -18.03 5.17
N GLU A 188 -4.84 -17.77 4.06
CA GLU A 188 -3.93 -18.73 3.41
C GLU A 188 -2.44 -18.42 3.70
N TYR A 189 -2.16 -17.30 4.37
CA TYR A 189 -0.79 -16.85 4.58
C TYR A 189 -0.18 -17.53 5.82
N GLN A 190 0.86 -18.33 5.60
CA GLN A 190 1.53 -19.10 6.65
C GLN A 190 2.76 -18.38 7.25
N GLY A 191 3.20 -17.27 6.65
CA GLY A 191 4.37 -16.51 7.09
C GLY A 191 4.06 -15.58 8.27
N ARG A 192 5.05 -14.80 8.70
CA ARG A 192 4.85 -13.83 9.78
C ARG A 192 4.04 -12.62 9.28
N PRO A 193 3.15 -12.02 10.10
CA PRO A 193 2.29 -10.91 9.63
C PRO A 193 3.03 -9.73 8.98
N HIS A 194 4.28 -9.44 9.38
CA HIS A 194 5.08 -8.38 8.77
C HIS A 194 5.63 -8.75 7.38
N GLU A 195 5.85 -10.03 7.10
CA GLU A 195 6.28 -10.53 5.80
C GLU A 195 5.14 -10.40 4.77
N LEU A 196 3.87 -10.55 5.20
CA LEU A 196 2.71 -10.34 4.31
C LEU A 196 2.67 -8.92 3.76
N TRP A 197 2.92 -7.91 4.58
CA TRP A 197 3.01 -6.52 4.13
C TRP A 197 4.14 -6.28 3.13
N ARG A 198 5.23 -7.05 3.23
CA ARG A 198 6.31 -7.01 2.25
C ARG A 198 5.88 -7.63 0.93
N HIS A 199 5.31 -8.83 0.97
CA HIS A 199 4.83 -9.54 -0.23
C HIS A 199 3.72 -8.77 -0.95
N LEU A 200 2.93 -7.98 -0.22
CA LEU A 200 1.90 -7.10 -0.77
C LEU A 200 2.41 -5.70 -1.15
N SER A 201 3.66 -5.32 -0.86
CA SER A 201 4.11 -3.92 -1.02
C SER A 201 3.90 -3.39 -2.43
N TYR A 202 4.32 -4.15 -3.44
CA TYR A 202 4.17 -3.74 -4.84
C TYR A 202 2.70 -3.71 -5.30
N VAL A 203 1.89 -4.67 -4.87
CA VAL A 203 0.44 -4.72 -5.15
C VAL A 203 -0.25 -3.49 -4.54
N LEU A 204 0.00 -3.21 -3.27
CA LEU A 204 -0.59 -2.09 -2.54
C LEU A 204 -0.15 -0.72 -3.07
N ARG A 205 1.10 -0.59 -3.55
CA ARG A 205 1.56 0.63 -4.22
C ARG A 205 0.78 0.90 -5.51
N GLN A 206 0.45 -0.12 -6.29
CA GLN A 206 -0.38 0.06 -7.50
C GLN A 206 -1.85 0.36 -7.14
N GLU A 207 -2.39 -0.27 -6.09
CA GLU A 207 -3.72 0.09 -5.56
C GLU A 207 -3.77 1.55 -5.06
N LEU A 208 -2.68 2.06 -4.49
CA LEU A 208 -2.57 3.47 -4.08
C LEU A 208 -2.55 4.42 -5.28
N VAL A 209 -1.86 4.07 -6.37
CA VAL A 209 -1.91 4.83 -7.63
C VAL A 209 -3.34 4.89 -8.15
N TYR A 210 -4.03 3.75 -8.18
CA TYR A 210 -5.45 3.68 -8.57
C TYR A 210 -6.33 4.59 -7.68
N ALA A 211 -6.19 4.50 -6.36
CA ALA A 211 -6.99 5.29 -5.42
C ALA A 211 -6.74 6.80 -5.61
N THR A 212 -5.49 7.19 -5.83
CA THR A 212 -5.09 8.58 -6.11
C THR A 212 -5.75 9.10 -7.39
N LEU A 213 -5.70 8.31 -8.47
CA LEU A 213 -6.34 8.66 -9.74
C LEU A 213 -7.86 8.77 -9.63
N ARG A 214 -8.50 7.92 -8.82
CA ARG A 214 -9.95 7.97 -8.60
C ARG A 214 -10.36 9.23 -7.83
N CYS A 215 -9.61 9.60 -6.79
CA CYS A 215 -9.84 10.86 -6.10
C CYS A 215 -9.61 12.07 -7.02
N ALA A 216 -8.60 12.02 -7.91
CA ALA A 216 -8.37 13.07 -8.90
C ALA A 216 -9.54 13.19 -9.90
N GLU A 217 -10.11 12.06 -10.35
CA GLU A 217 -11.31 12.01 -11.20
C GLU A 217 -12.52 12.67 -10.54
N LEU A 218 -12.78 12.36 -9.26
CA LEU A 218 -13.97 12.81 -8.53
C LEU A 218 -13.83 14.24 -7.98
N GLY A 219 -12.65 14.62 -7.52
CA GLY A 219 -12.37 15.93 -6.94
C GLY A 219 -12.14 17.04 -7.97
N GLY A 220 -12.26 16.74 -9.26
CA GLY A 220 -12.05 17.74 -10.32
C GLY A 220 -10.62 18.27 -10.38
N ASN A 221 -9.62 17.42 -10.12
CA ASN A 221 -8.22 17.86 -10.19
C ASN A 221 -7.89 18.30 -11.63
N ALA A 222 -7.70 19.60 -11.83
CA ALA A 222 -7.40 20.23 -13.13
C ALA A 222 -6.16 19.64 -13.84
N THR A 223 -5.32 18.89 -13.12
CA THR A 223 -4.12 18.26 -13.67
C THR A 223 -4.46 17.15 -14.67
N PHE A 224 -5.57 16.42 -14.51
CA PHE A 224 -5.96 15.33 -15.40
C PHE A 224 -7.43 15.44 -15.81
N SER A 225 -7.70 15.30 -17.10
CA SER A 225 -9.08 15.18 -17.56
C SER A 225 -9.70 13.88 -17.04
N LYS A 226 -11.03 13.86 -16.92
CA LYS A 226 -11.76 12.66 -16.50
C LYS A 226 -11.42 11.43 -17.38
N PRO A 227 -11.40 11.53 -18.74
CA PRO A 227 -11.00 10.40 -19.59
C PRO A 227 -9.56 9.93 -19.36
N GLU A 228 -8.62 10.86 -19.14
CA GLU A 228 -7.24 10.47 -18.82
C GLU A 228 -7.17 9.73 -17.48
N CYS A 229 -7.85 10.21 -16.44
CA CYS A 229 -7.93 9.52 -15.15
C CYS A 229 -8.48 8.09 -15.31
N VAL A 230 -9.53 7.91 -16.12
CA VAL A 230 -10.09 6.60 -16.44
C VAL A 230 -9.05 5.68 -17.09
N ALA A 231 -8.38 6.16 -18.13
CA ALA A 231 -7.35 5.39 -18.83
C ALA A 231 -6.20 4.97 -17.90
N GLN A 232 -5.74 5.89 -17.03
CA GLN A 232 -4.69 5.57 -16.07
C GLN A 232 -5.16 4.64 -14.94
N GLN A 233 -6.43 4.69 -14.54
CA GLN A 233 -6.97 3.73 -13.58
C GLN A 233 -7.00 2.31 -14.15
N ALA A 234 -7.39 2.15 -15.43
CA ALA A 234 -7.35 0.87 -16.11
C ALA A 234 -5.91 0.33 -16.21
N LEU A 235 -4.94 1.21 -16.46
CA LEU A 235 -3.53 0.84 -16.45
C LEU A 235 -3.06 0.38 -15.06
N ALA A 236 -3.37 1.14 -14.01
CA ALA A 236 -3.03 0.77 -12.64
C ALA A 236 -3.62 -0.59 -12.25
N ARG A 237 -4.85 -0.91 -12.71
CA ARG A 237 -5.50 -2.22 -12.49
C ARG A 237 -4.75 -3.36 -13.15
N ARG A 238 -4.30 -3.20 -14.40
CA ARG A 238 -3.45 -4.20 -15.08
C ARG A 238 -2.16 -4.44 -14.30
N ARG A 239 -1.51 -3.37 -13.82
CA ARG A 239 -0.30 -3.51 -13.02
C ARG A 239 -0.55 -4.19 -11.68
N VAL A 240 -1.70 -3.99 -11.04
CA VAL A 240 -2.08 -4.77 -9.85
C VAL A 240 -2.06 -6.27 -10.19
N GLU A 241 -2.67 -6.69 -11.29
CA GLU A 241 -2.68 -8.09 -11.72
C GLU A 241 -1.25 -8.62 -11.98
N GLU A 242 -0.41 -7.85 -12.67
CA GLU A 242 1.00 -8.20 -12.90
C GLU A 242 1.80 -8.32 -11.59
N GLN A 243 1.58 -7.43 -10.63
CA GLN A 243 2.25 -7.49 -9.32
C GLN A 243 1.75 -8.66 -8.48
N VAL A 244 0.45 -9.01 -8.58
CA VAL A 244 -0.10 -10.20 -7.92
C VAL A 244 0.55 -11.48 -8.46
N GLU A 245 0.75 -11.57 -9.78
CA GLU A 245 1.42 -12.72 -10.39
C GLU A 245 2.86 -12.87 -9.90
N LYS A 246 3.58 -11.75 -9.75
CA LYS A 246 4.98 -11.72 -9.26
C LYS A 246 5.11 -11.92 -7.75
N ALA A 247 4.06 -11.65 -6.97
CA ALA A 247 4.13 -11.71 -5.52
C ALA A 247 4.37 -13.14 -5.01
N GLU A 248 5.09 -13.26 -3.89
CA GLU A 248 5.31 -14.53 -3.19
C GLU A 248 4.08 -14.88 -2.33
N LEU A 249 2.98 -15.26 -2.99
CA LEU A 249 1.70 -15.59 -2.38
C LEU A 249 1.21 -16.97 -2.84
N PRO A 250 0.40 -17.68 -2.02
CA PRO A 250 -0.27 -18.91 -2.45
C PRO A 250 -1.09 -18.70 -3.72
N ARG A 251 -1.16 -19.72 -4.59
CA ARG A 251 -1.89 -19.65 -5.86
C ARG A 251 -3.37 -19.28 -5.67
N ALA A 252 -4.02 -19.85 -4.66
CA ALA A 252 -5.42 -19.54 -4.32
C ALA A 252 -5.59 -18.04 -3.97
N THR A 253 -4.67 -17.47 -3.19
CA THR A 253 -4.63 -16.04 -2.86
C THR A 253 -4.45 -15.18 -4.11
N LYS A 254 -3.52 -15.53 -5.00
CA LYS A 254 -3.31 -14.81 -6.27
C LYS A 254 -4.59 -14.77 -7.11
N THR A 255 -5.25 -15.92 -7.28
CA THR A 255 -6.53 -16.01 -7.99
C THR A 255 -7.59 -15.10 -7.35
N ALA A 256 -7.72 -15.13 -6.01
CA ALA A 256 -8.67 -14.29 -5.29
C ALA A 256 -8.39 -12.79 -5.51
N LEU A 257 -7.13 -12.37 -5.49
CA LEU A 257 -6.72 -10.98 -5.74
C LEU A 257 -6.98 -10.52 -7.17
N VAL A 258 -6.71 -11.36 -8.18
CA VAL A 258 -7.04 -11.06 -9.58
C VAL A 258 -8.56 -10.93 -9.75
N CYS A 259 -9.35 -11.86 -9.22
CA CYS A 259 -10.81 -11.78 -9.25
C CYS A 259 -11.34 -10.52 -8.54
N LEU A 260 -10.72 -10.12 -7.43
CA LEU A 260 -11.06 -8.89 -6.72
C LEU A 260 -10.74 -7.64 -7.56
N SER A 261 -9.57 -7.59 -8.22
CA SER A 261 -9.18 -6.48 -9.10
C SER A 261 -10.16 -6.32 -10.27
N ARG A 262 -10.53 -7.42 -10.93
CA ARG A 262 -11.47 -7.42 -12.07
C ARG A 262 -12.86 -6.95 -11.68
N ARG A 263 -13.43 -7.50 -10.61
CA ARG A 263 -14.75 -7.06 -10.08
C ARG A 263 -14.79 -5.57 -9.76
N ARG A 264 -13.68 -5.00 -9.26
CA ARG A 264 -13.57 -3.56 -9.01
C ARG A 264 -13.62 -2.76 -10.32
N SER A 265 -12.87 -3.18 -11.34
CA SER A 265 -12.89 -2.55 -12.66
C SER A 265 -14.30 -2.58 -13.26
N GLU A 266 -14.95 -3.75 -13.27
CA GLU A 266 -16.31 -3.93 -13.79
C GLU A 266 -17.33 -3.03 -13.06
N ARG A 267 -17.27 -2.98 -11.72
CA ARG A 267 -18.15 -2.12 -10.91
C ARG A 267 -17.95 -0.64 -11.24
N ASN A 268 -16.70 -0.19 -11.43
CA ASN A 268 -16.44 1.19 -11.78
C ASN A 268 -16.99 1.55 -13.16
N ASP A 269 -16.82 0.65 -14.13
CA ASP A 269 -17.34 0.86 -15.48
C ASP A 269 -18.87 0.88 -15.49
N ALA A 270 -19.52 0.04 -14.67
CA ALA A 270 -20.97 0.08 -14.47
C ALA A 270 -21.44 1.42 -13.87
N LEU A 271 -20.80 1.89 -12.80
CA LEU A 271 -21.13 3.19 -12.17
C LEU A 271 -20.92 4.36 -13.13
N ARG A 272 -19.90 4.29 -14.00
CA ARG A 272 -19.67 5.31 -15.04
C ARG A 272 -20.77 5.34 -16.08
N ARG A 273 -21.14 4.17 -16.64
CA ARG A 273 -22.24 4.06 -17.61
C ARG A 273 -23.55 4.59 -17.02
N GLN A 274 -23.82 4.30 -15.76
CA GLN A 274 -24.98 4.84 -15.05
C GLN A 274 -24.92 6.36 -14.89
N ALA A 275 -23.77 6.92 -14.52
CA ALA A 275 -23.61 8.38 -14.42
C ALA A 275 -23.77 9.08 -15.78
N GLU A 276 -23.28 8.48 -16.86
CA GLU A 276 -23.42 9.01 -18.23
C GLU A 276 -24.85 8.94 -18.74
N SER A 277 -25.65 7.95 -18.33
CA SER A 277 -27.06 7.87 -18.71
C SER A 277 -27.93 8.97 -18.09
N PHE A 278 -27.52 9.56 -16.95
CA PHE A 278 -28.24 10.69 -16.35
C PHE A 278 -27.95 12.05 -17.01
N LEU A 279 -26.95 12.10 -17.91
CA LEU A 279 -26.57 13.33 -18.62
C LEU A 279 -27.18 13.43 -20.03
N ARG A 280 -27.91 12.41 -20.48
CA ARG A 280 -28.60 12.36 -21.77
C ARG A 280 -30.09 12.61 -21.58
#